data_AF-C0PQM5-F1
#
_entry.id   AF-C0PQM5-F1
#
_cell.length_a   1.000
_cell.length_b   1.000
_cell.length_c   1.000
_cell.angle_alpha   90.00
_cell.angle_beta   90.00
_cell.angle_gamma   90.00
#
_symmetry.space_group_name_H-M   'P 1'
#
loop_
_entity.id
_entity.type
_entity.pdbx_description
1 polymer ?
#
loop_
_entity_poly.entity_id
_entity_poly.type
_entity_poly.pdbx_seq_one_letter_code
_entity_poly.pdbx_strand_id
1 'polypeptide(L)'
;MASATIGRMKSMRVLSALTALAMMGTLCCQVSAQQGVASIISEDVFNQFLKHRNDDACPAKGFYTYSAFIAAANSFPDFGNNGDLETSKRELAAFFGQTSQETTGGWATAPDGPYAWGYCFKEENSADRYHGRGPIQLTGDYNYKAAGDALGYDLINNPELVVTDATVSFKTAFWFWMTPQSPKPSCHDVILGRWSPSDTDTAAGRVPGYGMVTNIINGGVECGQGTSSATQQGRIGFYQTFCNKLGVDSGSNLDCNNQKHFGN
;
A
#
# COMPACT_ATOMS: atom_id res chain seq x y z
N MET A 1 -86.77 -12.07 -33.72
CA MET A 1 -86.17 -10.86 -33.11
C MET A 1 -84.85 -10.62 -33.80
N ALA A 2 -84.77 -9.49 -34.52
CA ALA A 2 -83.59 -9.07 -35.25
C ALA A 2 -82.54 -8.52 -34.28
N SER A 3 -81.27 -8.82 -34.54
CA SER A 3 -80.24 -7.78 -34.58
C SER A 3 -79.01 -8.31 -35.31
N ALA A 4 -78.69 -7.64 -36.41
CA ALA A 4 -77.46 -7.78 -37.16
C ALA A 4 -76.59 -6.54 -36.91
N THR A 5 -75.27 -6.73 -36.88
CA THR A 5 -74.28 -5.65 -37.01
C THR A 5 -73.10 -6.31 -37.73
N ILE A 6 -72.91 -6.14 -39.05
CA ILE A 6 -72.19 -5.05 -39.75
C ILE A 6 -70.81 -4.80 -39.09
N GLY A 7 -69.65 -4.93 -39.75
CA GLY A 7 -69.30 -5.30 -41.11
C GLY A 7 -67.79 -5.08 -41.36
N ARG A 8 -67.28 -5.69 -42.46
CA ARG A 8 -66.13 -5.33 -43.36
C ARG A 8 -64.79 -4.89 -42.73
N MET A 9 -63.60 -5.24 -43.25
CA MET A 9 -63.17 -5.22 -44.65
C MET A 9 -61.75 -5.79 -44.81
N LYS A 10 -61.43 -6.27 -46.02
CA LYS A 10 -60.12 -6.72 -46.50
C LYS A 10 -59.13 -5.56 -46.67
N SER A 11 -57.82 -5.79 -46.46
CA SER A 11 -56.69 -5.22 -47.23
C SER A 11 -55.36 -5.78 -46.68
N MET A 12 -54.64 -6.64 -47.40
CA MET A 12 -53.54 -6.36 -48.35
C MET A 12 -52.14 -6.26 -47.70
N ARG A 13 -51.25 -7.07 -48.27
CA ARG A 13 -49.86 -7.38 -47.93
C ARG A 13 -48.97 -6.15 -47.69
N VAL A 14 -48.03 -6.25 -46.75
CA VAL A 14 -46.71 -5.60 -46.86
C VAL A 14 -45.63 -6.61 -46.49
N LEU A 15 -44.80 -6.90 -47.49
CA LEU A 15 -43.53 -7.61 -47.37
C LEU A 15 -42.53 -6.65 -46.71
N SER A 16 -41.82 -7.06 -45.66
CA SER A 16 -40.67 -6.30 -45.16
C SER A 16 -39.60 -7.29 -44.72
N ALA A 17 -38.62 -7.47 -45.60
CA ALA A 17 -37.37 -8.12 -45.31
C ALA A 17 -36.64 -7.30 -44.24
N LEU A 18 -36.41 -7.88 -43.06
CA LEU A 18 -35.41 -7.34 -42.13
C LEU A 18 -34.15 -8.19 -42.22
N THR A 19 -33.13 -7.51 -42.74
CA THR A 19 -31.71 -7.84 -42.71
C THR A 19 -31.28 -8.29 -41.32
N ALA A 20 -30.73 -9.51 -41.24
CA ALA A 20 -29.96 -9.95 -40.09
C ALA A 20 -28.66 -9.14 -40.02
N LEU A 21 -28.61 -8.15 -39.12
CA LEU A 21 -27.37 -7.47 -38.78
C LEU A 21 -26.65 -8.34 -37.73
N ALA A 22 -25.71 -9.16 -38.18
CA ALA A 22 -24.80 -9.86 -37.30
C ALA A 22 -23.87 -8.83 -36.62
N MET A 23 -24.25 -8.35 -35.44
CA MET A 23 -23.28 -7.73 -34.53
C MET A 23 -22.50 -8.85 -33.85
N MET A 24 -21.51 -9.41 -34.54
CA MET A 24 -20.37 -10.02 -33.86
C MET A 24 -19.57 -8.87 -33.26
N GLY A 25 -20.03 -8.40 -32.11
CA GLY A 25 -19.26 -7.54 -31.23
C GLY A 25 -18.02 -8.31 -30.84
N THR A 26 -16.89 -7.91 -31.42
CA THR A 26 -15.56 -8.34 -31.02
C THR A 26 -15.44 -8.13 -29.51
N LEU A 27 -15.57 -9.21 -28.75
CA LEU A 27 -15.17 -9.24 -27.36
C LEU A 27 -13.64 -9.14 -27.39
N CYS A 28 -13.13 -7.91 -27.50
CA CYS A 28 -11.76 -7.62 -27.19
C CYS A 28 -11.63 -7.94 -25.70
N CYS A 29 -11.21 -9.15 -25.38
CA CYS A 29 -10.53 -9.42 -24.12
C CYS A 29 -9.35 -8.45 -24.10
N GLN A 30 -9.57 -7.27 -23.52
CA GLN A 30 -8.47 -6.47 -23.01
C GLN A 30 -7.88 -7.31 -21.89
N VAL A 31 -6.93 -8.17 -22.24
CA VAL A 31 -5.91 -8.58 -21.30
C VAL A 31 -5.16 -7.28 -21.01
N SER A 32 -5.64 -6.53 -20.02
CA SER A 32 -4.86 -5.44 -19.45
C SER A 32 -3.56 -6.08 -19.00
N ALA A 33 -2.47 -5.82 -19.72
CA ALA A 33 -1.15 -6.23 -19.27
C ALA A 33 -1.02 -5.68 -17.85
N GLN A 34 -0.85 -6.57 -16.88
CA GLN A 34 -0.70 -6.19 -15.48
C GLN A 34 0.48 -5.22 -15.40
N GLN A 35 0.16 -3.95 -15.18
CA GLN A 35 1.13 -2.87 -15.08
C GLN A 35 1.85 -3.08 -13.75
N GLY A 36 3.03 -3.71 -13.79
CA GLY A 36 3.81 -3.96 -12.58
C GLY A 36 4.26 -2.66 -11.92
N VAL A 37 4.64 -2.71 -10.64
CA VAL A 37 5.09 -1.56 -9.82
C VAL A 37 5.98 -0.55 -10.57
N ALA A 38 6.90 -1.03 -11.42
CA ALA A 38 7.81 -0.20 -12.22
C ALA A 38 7.12 0.74 -13.24
N SER A 39 5.86 0.49 -13.62
CA SER A 39 5.10 1.39 -14.50
C SER A 39 4.54 2.61 -13.77
N ILE A 40 4.47 2.58 -12.44
CA ILE A 40 4.03 3.70 -11.59
C ILE A 40 5.23 4.34 -10.89
N ILE A 41 6.06 3.51 -10.25
CA ILE A 41 7.29 3.93 -9.60
C ILE A 41 8.43 3.66 -10.58
N SER A 42 8.67 4.59 -11.50
CA SER A 42 9.91 4.60 -12.28
C SER A 42 11.10 4.94 -11.38
N GLU A 43 12.32 4.74 -11.87
CA GLU A 43 13.52 5.15 -11.13
C GLU A 43 13.52 6.65 -10.80
N ASP A 44 13.02 7.48 -11.71
CA ASP A 44 12.87 8.93 -11.47
C ASP A 44 11.86 9.22 -10.36
N VAL A 45 10.72 8.52 -10.33
CA VAL A 45 9.73 8.68 -9.26
C VAL A 45 10.30 8.21 -7.92
N PHE A 46 11.00 7.06 -7.90
CA PHE A 46 11.69 6.55 -6.72
C PHE A 46 12.72 7.56 -6.17
N ASN A 47 13.51 8.15 -7.06
CA ASN A 47 14.49 9.17 -6.68
C ASN A 47 13.84 10.48 -6.24
N GLN A 48 12.66 10.83 -6.76
CA GLN A 48 11.89 11.98 -6.28
C GLN A 48 11.19 11.76 -4.95
N PHE A 49 10.80 10.52 -4.65
CA PHE A 49 10.24 10.13 -3.36
C PHE A 49 11.34 10.16 -2.29
N LEU A 50 12.48 9.57 -2.60
CA LEU A 50 13.57 9.36 -1.66
C LEU A 50 14.78 10.23 -2.00
N LYS A 51 14.53 11.54 -2.13
CA LYS A 51 15.47 12.54 -2.67
C LYS A 51 16.78 12.57 -1.89
N HIS A 52 16.71 12.56 -0.56
CA HIS A 52 17.88 12.72 0.31
C HIS A 52 18.43 11.42 0.89
N ARG A 53 17.91 10.23 0.50
CA ARG A 53 18.38 8.95 1.07
C ARG A 53 19.88 8.68 0.87
N ASN A 54 20.48 9.33 -0.14
CA ASN A 54 21.88 9.19 -0.53
C ASN A 54 22.74 10.40 -0.14
N ASP A 55 22.22 11.33 0.67
CA ASP A 55 23.02 12.42 1.23
C ASP A 55 24.12 11.89 2.15
N ASP A 56 25.23 12.63 2.26
CA ASP A 56 26.36 12.28 3.13
C ASP A 56 25.97 12.19 4.62
N ALA A 57 24.90 12.88 5.01
CA ALA A 57 24.36 12.85 6.36
C ALA A 57 23.58 11.56 6.67
N CYS A 58 23.22 10.75 5.67
CA CYS A 58 22.40 9.56 5.86
C CYS A 58 23.25 8.30 6.02
N PRO A 59 23.19 7.59 7.16
CA PRO A 59 23.96 6.37 7.38
C PRO A 59 23.66 5.24 6.38
N ALA A 60 22.46 5.22 5.79
CA ALA A 60 22.07 4.26 4.77
C ALA A 60 22.45 4.68 3.33
N LYS A 61 23.26 5.75 3.16
CA LYS A 61 23.68 6.24 1.84
C LYS A 61 24.16 5.10 0.93
N GLY A 62 23.53 4.99 -0.25
CA GLY A 62 23.86 3.99 -1.28
C GLY A 62 23.28 2.60 -1.04
N PHE A 63 22.64 2.33 0.10
CA PHE A 63 22.07 1.01 0.41
C PHE A 63 20.75 0.77 -0.33
N TYR A 64 19.81 1.71 -0.26
CA TYR A 64 18.48 1.55 -0.86
C TYR A 64 18.48 1.94 -2.34
N THR A 65 18.60 0.95 -3.21
CA THR A 65 18.59 1.14 -4.67
C THR A 65 17.23 0.85 -5.29
N TYR A 66 16.95 1.49 -6.42
CA TYR A 66 15.74 1.23 -7.19
C TYR A 66 15.67 -0.23 -7.69
N SER A 67 16.81 -0.79 -8.12
CA SER A 67 16.90 -2.18 -8.56
C SER A 67 16.57 -3.17 -7.44
N ALA A 68 17.03 -2.91 -6.21
CA ALA A 68 16.70 -3.74 -5.05
C ALA A 68 15.20 -3.67 -4.71
N PHE A 69 14.62 -2.47 -4.76
CA PHE A 69 13.18 -2.26 -4.58
C PHE A 69 12.36 -3.05 -5.61
N ILE A 70 12.64 -2.92 -6.91
CA ILE A 70 11.92 -3.65 -7.96
C ILE A 70 12.12 -5.16 -7.85
N ALA A 71 13.34 -5.63 -7.58
CA ALA A 71 13.62 -7.05 -7.40
C ALA A 71 12.80 -7.64 -6.23
N ALA A 72 12.70 -6.91 -5.13
CA ALA A 72 11.88 -7.32 -3.99
C ALA A 72 10.38 -7.26 -4.31
N ALA A 73 9.89 -6.17 -4.92
CA ALA A 73 8.49 -6.00 -5.30
C ALA A 73 7.99 -7.11 -6.24
N ASN A 74 8.83 -7.57 -7.17
CA ASN A 74 8.51 -8.68 -8.08
C ASN A 74 8.27 -10.02 -7.36
N SER A 75 8.66 -10.15 -6.08
CA SER A 75 8.33 -11.32 -5.26
C SER A 75 6.91 -11.26 -4.66
N PHE A 76 6.22 -10.13 -4.79
CA PHE A 76 4.88 -9.87 -4.25
C PHE A 76 3.97 -9.33 -5.37
N PRO A 77 3.51 -10.18 -6.29
CA PRO A 77 2.85 -9.72 -7.53
C PRO A 77 1.54 -8.95 -7.32
N ASP A 78 0.88 -9.12 -6.17
CA ASP A 78 -0.33 -8.37 -5.81
C ASP A 78 -0.04 -6.94 -5.34
N PHE A 79 1.16 -6.66 -4.83
CA PHE A 79 1.54 -5.34 -4.33
C PHE A 79 1.57 -4.32 -5.46
N GLY A 80 0.80 -3.23 -5.32
CA GLY A 80 0.71 -2.15 -6.30
C GLY A 80 -0.01 -2.53 -7.60
N ASN A 81 -0.55 -3.74 -7.72
CA ASN A 81 -1.15 -4.27 -8.95
C ASN A 81 -2.57 -4.82 -8.75
N ASN A 82 -3.22 -4.51 -7.63
CA ASN A 82 -4.51 -5.10 -7.25
C ASN A 82 -5.57 -4.01 -7.01
N GLY A 83 -6.21 -3.56 -8.09
CA GLY A 83 -7.18 -2.47 -8.09
C GLY A 83 -7.13 -1.66 -9.38
N ASP A 84 -7.76 -0.48 -9.38
CA ASP A 84 -7.53 0.51 -10.43
C ASP A 84 -6.21 1.27 -10.23
N LEU A 85 -5.82 2.08 -11.22
CA LEU A 85 -4.56 2.82 -11.20
C LEU A 85 -4.46 3.77 -9.99
N GLU A 86 -5.57 4.37 -9.57
CA GLU A 86 -5.58 5.25 -8.40
C GLU A 86 -5.31 4.46 -7.11
N THR A 87 -5.95 3.31 -6.97
CA THR A 87 -5.76 2.39 -5.84
C THR A 87 -4.32 1.89 -5.78
N SER A 88 -3.74 1.48 -6.91
CA SER A 88 -2.33 1.10 -7.01
C SER A 88 -1.39 2.23 -6.59
N LYS A 89 -1.61 3.46 -7.08
CA LYS A 89 -0.82 4.64 -6.68
C LYS A 89 -0.94 4.92 -5.18
N ARG A 90 -2.14 4.76 -4.62
CA ARG A 90 -2.42 4.99 -3.20
C ARG A 90 -1.69 3.98 -2.33
N GLU A 91 -1.73 2.70 -2.68
CA GLU A 91 -0.96 1.67 -1.98
C GLU A 91 0.54 1.98 -2.00
N LEU A 92 1.08 2.30 -3.18
CA LEU A 92 2.51 2.61 -3.34
C LEU A 92 2.91 3.83 -2.50
N ALA A 93 2.12 4.91 -2.54
CA ALA A 93 2.33 6.08 -1.70
C ALA A 93 2.25 5.73 -0.21
N ALA A 94 1.32 4.87 0.20
CA ALA A 94 1.14 4.48 1.60
C ALA A 94 2.31 3.65 2.12
N PHE A 95 2.78 2.67 1.34
CA PHE A 95 3.95 1.85 1.67
C PHE A 95 5.20 2.72 1.84
N PHE A 96 5.48 3.58 0.86
CA PHE A 96 6.60 4.52 0.95
C PHE A 96 6.42 5.51 2.10
N GLY A 97 5.20 5.96 2.37
CA GLY A 97 4.92 6.90 3.45
C GLY A 97 5.27 6.33 4.82
N GLN A 98 4.82 5.09 5.07
CA GLN A 98 5.10 4.41 6.34
C GLN A 98 6.58 4.11 6.49
N THR A 99 7.18 3.47 5.49
CA THR A 99 8.59 3.07 5.54
C THR A 99 9.55 4.27 5.56
N SER A 100 9.16 5.40 4.97
CA SER A 100 9.93 6.65 5.08
C SER A 100 9.90 7.21 6.49
N GLN A 101 8.78 7.13 7.21
CA GLN A 101 8.74 7.54 8.61
C GLN A 101 9.65 6.66 9.48
N GLU A 102 9.60 5.33 9.30
CA GLU A 102 10.44 4.39 10.06
C GLU A 102 11.94 4.66 9.91
N THR A 103 12.32 5.28 8.80
CA THR A 103 13.73 5.46 8.41
C THR A 103 14.12 6.92 8.21
N THR A 104 13.30 7.85 8.72
CA THR A 104 13.45 9.28 8.42
C THR A 104 14.70 9.88 9.08
N GLY A 105 15.42 10.69 8.32
CA GLY A 105 16.42 11.63 8.83
C GLY A 105 15.94 13.08 8.82
N GLY A 106 14.66 13.32 8.56
CA GLY A 106 14.09 14.65 8.40
C GLY A 106 13.93 15.40 9.71
N TRP A 107 14.10 16.72 9.65
CA TRP A 107 13.80 17.67 10.73
C TRP A 107 12.98 18.84 10.18
N ALA A 108 12.42 19.66 11.07
CA ALA A 108 11.45 20.70 10.71
C ALA A 108 11.92 21.69 9.63
N THR A 109 13.22 21.96 9.55
CA THR A 109 13.85 22.88 8.59
C THR A 109 14.78 22.18 7.61
N ALA A 110 14.61 20.87 7.41
CA ALA A 110 15.43 20.12 6.48
C ALA A 110 15.30 20.67 5.05
N PRO A 111 16.38 20.62 4.23
CA PRO A 111 16.29 20.92 2.80
C PRO A 111 15.14 20.14 2.15
N ASP A 112 14.34 20.82 1.33
CA ASP A 112 13.14 20.26 0.69
C ASP A 112 12.03 19.76 1.64
N GLY A 113 12.13 20.10 2.93
CA GLY A 113 11.19 19.75 3.98
C GLY A 113 11.45 18.38 4.63
N PRO A 114 10.88 18.11 5.82
CA PRO A 114 11.14 16.86 6.56
C PRO A 114 10.75 15.60 5.78
N TYR A 115 9.76 15.71 4.89
CA TYR A 115 9.19 14.57 4.16
C TYR A 115 9.97 14.19 2.89
N ALA A 116 11.13 14.80 2.65
CA ALA A 116 12.06 14.42 1.58
C ALA A 116 13.22 13.51 2.07
N TRP A 117 13.24 13.20 3.37
CA TRP A 117 14.35 12.55 4.08
C TRP A 117 14.03 11.13 4.57
N GLY A 118 13.07 10.45 3.94
CA GLY A 118 12.84 9.02 4.16
C GLY A 118 14.04 8.18 3.72
N TYR A 119 14.16 6.97 4.26
CA TYR A 119 15.22 6.01 3.91
C TYR A 119 16.65 6.48 4.23
N CYS A 120 16.79 7.39 5.20
CA CYS A 120 18.08 7.89 5.65
C CYS A 120 18.80 6.87 6.56
N PHE A 121 18.02 6.11 7.33
CA PHE A 121 18.51 5.03 8.21
C PHE A 121 18.11 3.65 7.70
N LYS A 122 18.88 2.63 8.09
CA LYS A 122 18.56 1.22 7.82
C LYS A 122 18.50 0.35 9.06
N GLU A 123 18.91 0.86 10.21
CA GLU A 123 18.85 0.14 11.47
C GLU A 123 18.83 1.09 12.66
N GLU A 124 18.25 0.62 13.76
CA GLU A 124 18.30 1.28 15.04
C GLU A 124 19.70 1.17 15.67
N ASN A 125 20.10 2.20 16.41
CA ASN A 125 21.29 2.12 17.26
C ASN A 125 20.93 1.39 18.56
N SER A 126 20.93 0.06 18.53
CA SER A 126 20.55 -0.79 19.66
C SER A 126 21.47 -2.01 19.80
N ALA A 127 21.70 -2.43 21.05
CA ALA A 127 22.46 -3.64 21.37
C ALA A 127 21.62 -4.92 21.30
N ASP A 128 20.29 -4.81 21.15
CA ASP A 128 19.43 -5.98 20.93
C ASP A 128 19.81 -6.66 19.61
N ARG A 129 19.87 -8.00 19.57
CA ARG A 129 20.17 -8.74 18.34
C ARG A 129 19.10 -8.53 17.27
N TYR A 130 17.83 -8.42 17.67
CA TYR A 130 16.66 -8.30 16.80
C TYR A 130 16.07 -6.89 16.83
N HIS A 131 16.91 -5.87 16.97
CA HIS A 131 16.52 -4.46 16.82
C HIS A 131 15.98 -4.14 15.42
N GLY A 132 15.36 -2.97 15.29
CA GLY A 132 14.74 -2.52 14.04
C GLY A 132 15.72 -2.46 12.88
N ARG A 133 15.41 -3.17 11.78
CA ARG A 133 16.19 -3.11 10.53
C ARG A 133 15.32 -2.98 9.29
N GLY A 134 15.89 -2.37 8.25
CA GLY A 134 15.27 -2.18 6.96
C GLY A 134 14.13 -1.16 6.95
N PRO A 135 13.38 -1.07 5.83
CA PRO A 135 12.38 -0.02 5.62
C PRO A 135 11.22 -0.03 6.62
N ILE A 136 10.88 -1.20 7.17
CA ILE A 136 9.79 -1.33 8.15
C ILE A 136 10.30 -1.40 9.60
N GLN A 137 11.62 -1.23 9.81
CA GLN A 137 12.29 -1.45 11.09
C GLN A 137 11.84 -2.76 11.75
N LEU A 138 12.00 -3.87 11.01
CA LEU A 138 11.63 -5.22 11.47
C LEU A 138 12.30 -5.48 12.82
N THR A 139 11.50 -5.74 13.85
CA THR A 139 11.95 -5.81 15.25
C THR A 139 11.37 -7.04 15.94
N GLY A 140 12.16 -7.68 16.80
CA GLY A 140 11.76 -8.83 17.61
C GLY A 140 12.05 -10.17 16.91
N ASP A 141 12.59 -11.11 17.66
CA ASP A 141 12.96 -12.46 17.20
C ASP A 141 11.83 -13.19 16.47
N TYR A 142 10.60 -13.09 16.99
CA TYR A 142 9.41 -13.67 16.38
C TYR A 142 9.15 -13.16 14.96
N ASN A 143 9.36 -11.85 14.72
CA ASN A 143 9.18 -11.23 13.41
C ASN A 143 10.31 -11.63 12.45
N TYR A 144 11.56 -11.64 12.91
CA TYR A 144 12.69 -12.13 12.10
C TYR A 144 12.50 -13.59 11.70
N LYS A 145 12.03 -14.45 12.63
CA LYS A 145 11.70 -15.85 12.33
C LYS A 145 10.59 -15.96 11.29
N ALA A 146 9.47 -15.27 11.51
CA ALA A 146 8.31 -15.36 10.61
C ALA A 146 8.62 -14.83 9.21
N ALA A 147 9.33 -13.70 9.11
CA ALA A 147 9.79 -13.15 7.83
C ALA A 147 10.78 -14.10 7.15
N GLY A 148 11.75 -14.63 7.91
CA GLY A 148 12.76 -15.55 7.38
C GLY A 148 12.14 -16.82 6.80
N ASP A 149 11.22 -17.45 7.53
CA ASP A 149 10.49 -18.63 7.07
C ASP A 149 9.70 -18.36 5.79
N ALA A 150 8.98 -17.23 5.74
CA ALA A 150 8.15 -16.88 4.59
C ALA A 150 8.98 -16.55 3.33
N LEU A 151 10.16 -15.96 3.52
CA LEU A 151 11.02 -15.47 2.44
C LEU A 151 12.13 -16.44 2.03
N GLY A 152 12.33 -17.52 2.78
CA GLY A 152 13.39 -18.49 2.55
C GLY A 152 14.78 -18.01 2.97
N TYR A 153 14.87 -17.17 4.00
CA TYR A 153 16.14 -16.69 4.57
C TYR A 153 16.26 -17.08 6.04
N ASP A 154 17.45 -17.50 6.48
CA ASP A 154 17.72 -17.77 7.89
C ASP A 154 17.99 -16.46 8.67
N LEU A 155 16.95 -15.65 8.85
CA LEU A 155 17.02 -14.36 9.52
C LEU A 155 17.10 -14.45 11.04
N ILE A 156 16.79 -15.62 11.63
CA ILE A 156 16.92 -15.81 13.08
C ILE A 156 18.40 -15.94 13.48
N ASN A 157 19.19 -16.64 12.67
CA ASN A 157 20.62 -16.78 12.89
C ASN A 157 21.44 -15.66 12.24
N ASN A 158 20.97 -15.10 11.11
CA ASN A 158 21.67 -14.07 10.32
C ASN A 158 20.80 -12.80 10.16
N PRO A 159 20.41 -12.12 11.25
CA PRO A 159 19.52 -10.95 11.19
C PRO A 159 20.14 -9.75 10.45
N GLU A 160 21.47 -9.68 10.37
CA GLU A 160 22.22 -8.66 9.64
C GLU A 160 21.97 -8.67 8.12
N LEU A 161 21.45 -9.77 7.56
CA LEU A 161 21.05 -9.83 6.14
C LEU A 161 20.09 -8.69 5.77
N VAL A 162 19.25 -8.24 6.71
CA VAL A 162 18.30 -7.13 6.50
C VAL A 162 19.02 -5.78 6.28
N VAL A 163 20.29 -5.64 6.68
CA VAL A 163 21.09 -4.40 6.52
C VAL A 163 22.35 -4.57 5.65
N THR A 164 22.62 -5.77 5.18
CA THR A 164 23.71 -6.05 4.23
C THR A 164 23.22 -6.38 2.82
N ASP A 165 21.98 -6.82 2.66
CA ASP A 165 21.33 -7.07 1.36
C ASP A 165 20.07 -6.20 1.22
N ALA A 166 20.12 -5.23 0.31
CA ALA A 166 19.02 -4.28 0.11
C ALA A 166 17.75 -4.95 -0.43
N THR A 167 17.86 -6.02 -1.22
CA THR A 167 16.69 -6.77 -1.71
C THR A 167 16.05 -7.56 -0.56
N VAL A 168 16.83 -8.19 0.30
CA VAL A 168 16.31 -8.82 1.53
C VAL A 168 15.63 -7.76 2.42
N SER A 169 16.27 -6.61 2.59
CA SER A 169 15.72 -5.47 3.33
C SER A 169 14.33 -5.05 2.84
N PHE A 170 14.17 -4.84 1.54
CA PHE A 170 12.85 -4.52 0.97
C PHE A 170 11.86 -5.70 1.09
N LYS A 171 12.32 -6.94 0.90
CA LYS A 171 11.44 -8.12 1.04
C LYS A 171 10.85 -8.25 2.44
N THR A 172 11.58 -7.93 3.51
CA THR A 172 11.01 -7.96 4.86
C THR A 172 9.93 -6.91 5.04
N ALA A 173 10.09 -5.71 4.46
CA ALA A 173 9.07 -4.66 4.47
C ALA A 173 7.82 -5.06 3.67
N PHE A 174 7.98 -5.64 2.48
CA PHE A 174 6.86 -6.16 1.70
C PHE A 174 6.16 -7.32 2.40
N TRP A 175 6.91 -8.25 2.99
CA TRP A 175 6.33 -9.34 3.78
C TRP A 175 5.44 -8.78 4.89
N PHE A 176 5.94 -7.82 5.68
CA PHE A 176 5.15 -7.20 6.73
C PHE A 176 3.88 -6.54 6.18
N TRP A 177 4.02 -5.79 5.08
CA TRP A 177 2.90 -5.08 4.44
C TRP A 177 1.78 -6.01 3.96
N MET A 178 2.17 -7.14 3.37
CA MET A 178 1.27 -8.09 2.72
C MET A 178 0.72 -9.16 3.68
N THR A 179 1.33 -9.35 4.86
CA THR A 179 1.01 -10.48 5.75
C THR A 179 0.10 -10.04 6.90
N PRO A 180 -1.12 -10.59 7.02
CA PRO A 180 -1.93 -10.37 8.22
C PRO A 180 -1.27 -11.04 9.43
N GLN A 181 -1.28 -10.35 10.57
CA GLN A 181 -0.77 -10.85 11.84
C GLN A 181 -1.90 -10.79 12.87
N SER A 182 -2.69 -11.88 12.96
CA SER A 182 -3.90 -11.93 13.78
C SER A 182 -3.67 -11.37 15.19
N PRO A 183 -4.52 -10.46 15.68
CA PRO A 183 -5.80 -10.03 15.11
C PRO A 183 -5.72 -8.95 14.00
N LYS A 184 -4.52 -8.48 13.65
CA LYS A 184 -4.32 -7.41 12.67
C LYS A 184 -4.52 -7.92 11.23
N PRO A 185 -5.30 -7.20 10.38
CA PRO A 185 -5.28 -7.46 8.94
C PRO A 185 -3.94 -7.03 8.33
N SER A 186 -3.73 -7.33 7.04
CA SER A 186 -2.56 -6.81 6.31
C SER A 186 -2.73 -5.30 6.04
N CYS A 187 -1.61 -4.58 5.95
CA CYS A 187 -1.64 -3.18 5.50
C CYS A 187 -2.21 -3.07 4.07
N HIS A 188 -1.84 -4.03 3.23
CA HIS A 188 -2.35 -4.21 1.86
C HIS A 188 -3.88 -4.22 1.81
N ASP A 189 -4.55 -5.09 2.56
CA ASP A 189 -6.01 -5.18 2.53
C ASP A 189 -6.69 -3.91 3.06
N VAL A 190 -6.08 -3.25 4.05
CA VAL A 190 -6.62 -2.01 4.61
C VAL A 190 -6.55 -0.87 3.61
N ILE A 191 -5.40 -0.65 2.97
CA ILE A 191 -5.24 0.50 2.06
C ILE A 191 -6.06 0.34 0.77
N LEU A 192 -6.28 -0.91 0.34
CA LEU A 192 -7.14 -1.24 -0.79
C LEU A 192 -8.64 -1.23 -0.45
N GLY A 193 -9.00 -1.00 0.82
CA GLY A 193 -10.40 -1.02 1.27
C GLY A 193 -11.05 -2.41 1.24
N ARG A 194 -10.25 -3.48 1.21
CA ARG A 194 -10.72 -4.88 1.19
C ARG A 194 -10.96 -5.45 2.58
N TRP A 195 -10.34 -4.85 3.60
CA TRP A 195 -10.60 -5.22 4.97
C TRP A 195 -11.96 -4.67 5.43
N SER A 196 -12.83 -5.58 5.88
CA SER A 196 -14.10 -5.23 6.53
C SER A 196 -13.92 -5.28 8.06
N PRO A 197 -14.07 -4.16 8.79
CA PRO A 197 -13.96 -4.14 10.24
C PRO A 197 -14.97 -5.08 10.90
N SER A 198 -14.53 -5.86 11.89
CA SER A 198 -15.44 -6.61 12.75
C SER A 198 -16.24 -5.69 13.68
N ASP A 199 -17.21 -6.24 14.41
CA ASP A 199 -17.88 -5.52 15.50
C ASP A 199 -16.89 -5.01 16.56
N THR A 200 -15.83 -5.78 16.83
CA THR A 200 -14.77 -5.40 17.77
C THR A 200 -13.93 -4.24 17.23
N ASP A 201 -13.66 -4.22 15.93
CA ASP A 201 -12.95 -3.11 15.27
C ASP A 201 -13.79 -1.84 15.25
N THR A 202 -15.07 -1.97 14.92
CA THR A 202 -16.04 -0.88 14.92
C THR A 202 -16.18 -0.26 16.31
N ALA A 203 -16.32 -1.08 17.35
CA ALA A 203 -16.37 -0.61 18.75
C ALA A 203 -15.05 0.01 19.22
N ALA A 204 -13.94 -0.35 18.60
CA ALA A 204 -12.62 0.24 18.82
C ALA A 204 -12.36 1.50 17.98
N GLY A 205 -13.31 1.92 17.14
CA GLY A 205 -13.15 3.06 16.24
C GLY A 205 -12.20 2.80 15.06
N ARG A 206 -11.78 1.55 14.83
CA ARG A 206 -10.88 1.18 13.74
C ARG A 206 -11.67 1.12 12.43
N VAL A 207 -11.24 1.94 11.46
CA VAL A 207 -11.91 2.11 10.15
C VAL A 207 -10.89 2.02 9.02
N PRO A 208 -11.25 1.56 7.82
CA PRO A 208 -10.31 1.50 6.69
C PRO A 208 -9.69 2.87 6.38
N GLY A 209 -8.39 2.90 6.15
CA GLY A 209 -7.64 4.12 5.83
C GLY A 209 -6.19 4.09 6.33
N TYR A 210 -5.45 5.15 6.03
CA TYR A 210 -4.02 5.24 6.36
C TYR A 210 -3.73 5.26 7.87
N GLY A 211 -4.66 5.79 8.67
CA GLY A 211 -4.57 5.72 10.12
C GLY A 211 -4.60 4.28 10.65
N MET A 212 -5.41 3.43 10.01
CA MET A 212 -5.46 2.01 10.36
C MET A 212 -4.17 1.28 9.99
N VAL A 213 -3.52 1.65 8.88
CA VAL A 213 -2.18 1.17 8.54
C VAL A 213 -1.16 1.57 9.64
N THR A 214 -1.22 2.81 10.12
CA THR A 214 -0.39 3.25 11.26
C THR A 214 -0.67 2.44 12.53
N ASN A 215 -1.94 2.11 12.79
CA ASN A 215 -2.34 1.30 13.93
C ASN A 215 -1.77 -0.13 13.86
N ILE A 216 -1.76 -0.74 12.66
CA ILE A 216 -1.13 -2.05 12.44
C ILE A 216 0.36 -2.01 12.79
N ILE A 217 1.07 -1.01 12.29
CA ILE A 217 2.52 -0.87 12.41
C ILE A 217 2.94 -0.57 13.85
N ASN A 218 2.37 0.48 14.47
CA ASN A 218 2.82 0.95 15.78
C ASN A 218 1.70 1.53 16.65
N GLY A 219 0.49 0.98 16.55
CA GLY A 219 -0.68 1.52 17.23
C GLY A 219 -0.58 1.62 18.75
N GLY A 220 0.15 0.69 19.39
CA GLY A 220 0.37 0.70 20.84
C GLY A 220 1.09 1.93 21.36
N VAL A 221 1.81 2.64 20.48
CA VAL A 221 2.55 3.87 20.80
C VAL A 221 1.86 5.11 20.20
N GLU A 222 1.29 4.98 19.00
CA GLU A 222 0.89 6.15 18.20
C GLU A 222 -0.62 6.39 18.09
N CYS A 223 -1.46 5.46 18.52
CA CYS A 223 -2.91 5.51 18.30
C CYS A 223 -3.73 5.49 19.60
N GLY A 224 -4.96 6.00 19.53
CA GLY A 224 -5.94 5.93 20.63
C GLY A 224 -5.70 6.92 21.78
N GLN A 225 -4.84 7.93 21.58
CA GLN A 225 -4.50 8.94 22.60
C GLN A 225 -5.32 10.24 22.45
N GLY A 226 -6.26 10.31 21.51
CA GLY A 226 -7.10 11.48 21.24
C GLY A 226 -6.41 12.61 20.44
N THR A 227 -5.09 12.56 20.29
CA THR A 227 -4.29 13.54 19.53
C THR A 227 -3.20 12.84 18.72
N SER A 228 -2.80 13.42 17.58
CA SER A 228 -1.71 12.88 16.76
C SER A 228 -0.36 13.13 17.42
N SER A 229 0.43 12.06 17.58
CA SER A 229 1.84 12.16 17.93
C SER A 229 2.66 12.77 16.78
N ALA A 230 3.85 13.28 17.07
CA ALA A 230 4.76 13.79 16.04
C ALA A 230 5.11 12.70 15.00
N THR A 231 5.29 11.45 15.45
CA THR A 231 5.55 10.30 14.57
C THR A 231 4.39 10.05 13.62
N GLN A 232 3.15 10.04 14.14
CA GLN A 232 1.95 9.85 13.33
C GLN A 232 1.78 10.98 12.29
N GLN A 233 2.04 12.23 12.69
CA GLN A 233 2.03 13.38 11.78
C GLN A 233 3.09 13.23 10.68
N GLY A 234 4.27 12.71 11.01
CA GLY A 234 5.31 12.40 10.06
C GLY A 234 4.88 11.35 9.02
N ARG A 235 4.25 10.25 9.45
CA ARG A 235 3.66 9.23 8.54
C ARG A 235 2.70 9.86 7.54
N ILE A 236 1.76 10.66 8.05
CA ILE A 236 0.75 11.35 7.23
C ILE A 236 1.42 12.33 6.26
N GLY A 237 2.42 13.09 6.73
CA GLY A 237 3.15 14.06 5.92
C GLY A 237 3.89 13.43 4.75
N PHE A 238 4.59 12.31 4.97
CA PHE A 238 5.21 11.53 3.89
C PHE A 238 4.17 10.99 2.92
N TYR A 239 3.11 10.36 3.44
CA TYR A 239 2.05 9.78 2.61
C TYR A 239 1.39 10.81 1.69
N GLN A 240 0.98 11.96 2.24
CA GLN A 240 0.38 13.04 1.46
C GLN A 240 1.36 13.61 0.42
N THR A 241 2.65 13.75 0.78
CA THR A 241 3.69 14.17 -0.16
C THR A 241 3.80 13.21 -1.36
N PHE A 242 3.75 11.91 -1.12
CA PHE A 242 3.85 10.90 -2.18
C PHE A 242 2.55 10.77 -3.00
N CYS A 243 1.38 10.86 -2.36
CA CYS A 243 0.09 10.98 -3.05
C CYS A 243 0.08 12.17 -4.03
N ASN A 244 0.55 13.34 -3.58
CA ASN A 244 0.65 14.53 -4.43
C ASN A 244 1.58 14.32 -5.62
N LYS A 245 2.74 13.68 -5.42
CA LYS A 245 3.69 13.37 -6.51
C LYS A 245 3.11 12.38 -7.53
N LEU A 246 2.25 11.46 -7.11
CA LEU A 246 1.57 10.51 -8.01
C LEU A 246 0.26 11.06 -8.60
N GLY A 247 -0.19 12.23 -8.14
CA GLY A 247 -1.46 12.83 -8.55
C GLY A 247 -2.66 11.99 -8.14
N VAL A 248 -2.68 11.49 -6.91
CA VAL A 248 -3.81 10.71 -6.35
C VAL A 248 -4.26 11.31 -5.02
N ASP A 249 -5.55 11.23 -4.72
CA ASP A 249 -6.11 11.61 -3.42
C ASP A 249 -5.67 10.63 -2.32
N SER A 250 -5.33 11.16 -1.14
CA SER A 250 -4.88 10.37 0.02
C SER A 250 -5.98 9.57 0.69
N GLY A 251 -7.24 9.81 0.36
CA GLY A 251 -8.40 9.22 1.00
C GLY A 251 -8.69 9.84 2.38
N SER A 252 -9.68 9.27 3.05
CA SER A 252 -10.11 9.63 4.40
C SER A 252 -9.39 8.81 5.48
N ASN A 253 -9.69 9.11 6.75
CA ASN A 253 -9.21 8.36 7.91
C ASN A 253 -7.68 8.25 7.97
N LEU A 254 -7.01 9.40 7.78
CA LEU A 254 -5.54 9.48 7.72
C LEU A 254 -4.87 9.28 9.08
N ASP A 255 -5.56 9.67 10.15
CA ASP A 255 -5.08 9.55 11.53
C ASP A 255 -5.67 8.33 12.26
N CYS A 256 -5.05 7.98 13.38
CA CYS A 256 -5.54 6.95 14.28
C CYS A 256 -5.77 7.47 15.71
N ASN A 257 -6.03 8.77 15.86
CA ASN A 257 -6.10 9.44 17.16
C ASN A 257 -7.14 8.82 18.08
N ASN A 258 -8.28 8.45 17.50
CA ASN A 258 -9.42 7.88 18.20
C ASN A 258 -9.59 6.38 17.96
N GLN A 259 -8.61 5.73 17.29
CA GLN A 259 -8.65 4.30 17.05
C GLN A 259 -7.92 3.57 18.19
N LYS A 260 -8.61 2.68 18.92
CA LYS A 260 -7.92 1.84 19.90
C LYS A 260 -6.93 0.92 19.18
N HIS A 261 -5.73 0.80 19.74
CA HIS A 261 -4.74 -0.15 19.24
C HIS A 261 -5.24 -1.59 19.38
N PHE A 262 -4.71 -2.49 18.58
CA PHE A 262 -4.90 -3.92 18.83
C PHE A 262 -4.20 -4.28 20.14
N GLY A 263 -4.96 -4.79 21.11
CA GLY A 263 -4.40 -5.38 22.32
C GLY A 263 -3.68 -6.69 22.00
N ASN A 264 -2.66 -6.99 22.80
CA ASN A 264 -2.07 -8.33 22.87
C ASN A 264 -3.01 -9.29 23.61
#